data_AF-A0A9P5QM33-F1
#
_entry.id   AF-A0A9P5QM33-F1
#
_cell.length_a   1.000
_cell.length_b   1.000
_cell.length_c   1.000
_cell.angle_alpha   90.00
_cell.angle_beta   90.00
_cell.angle_gamma   90.00
#
_symmetry.space_group_name_H-M   'P 1'
#
loop_
_entity.id
_entity.type
_entity.pdbx_description
1 polymer ?
#
loop_
_entity_poly.entity_id
_entity_poly.type
_entity_poly.pdbx_seq_one_letter_code
_entity_poly.pdbx_strand_id
1 'polypeptide(L)' 'MTLPVALHGQVIGMRKAGKRVMEIAKELNLNYETTRGIIKRYDKRGTIEPRKSPGRPQKLDPRT' A
#
# COMPACT_ATOMS: atom_id res chain seq x y z
N MET A 1 8.97 -7.78 2.09
CA MET A 1 9.24 -7.15 0.78
C MET A 1 8.36 -5.91 0.63
N THR A 2 8.95 -4.74 0.39
CA THR A 2 8.21 -3.53 0.01
C THR A 2 7.89 -3.63 -1.47
N LEU A 3 6.61 -3.59 -1.82
CA LEU A 3 6.18 -3.52 -3.22
C LEU A 3 6.25 -2.06 -3.70
N PRO A 4 6.56 -1.84 -4.98
CA PRO A 4 6.51 -0.50 -5.57
C PRO A 4 5.09 0.07 -5.55
N VAL A 5 4.98 1.39 -5.37
CA VAL A 5 3.71 2.12 -5.33
C VAL A 5 2.90 1.93 -6.63
N ALA A 6 3.58 1.76 -7.76
CA ALA A 6 2.95 1.50 -9.06
C ALA A 6 2.07 0.23 -9.04
N LEU A 7 2.56 -0.87 -8.44
CA LEU A 7 1.79 -2.12 -8.34
C LEU A 7 0.56 -1.96 -7.46
N HIS A 8 0.65 -1.19 -6.37
CA HIS A 8 -0.52 -0.91 -5.55
C HIS A 8 -1.60 -0.14 -6.34
N GLY A 9 -1.19 0.86 -7.14
CA GLY A 9 -2.09 1.58 -8.04
C GLY A 9 -2.79 0.67 -9.04
N GLN A 10 -2.06 -0.28 -9.63
CA GLN A 10 -2.60 -1.25 -10.57
C GLN A 10 -3.63 -2.18 -9.92
N VAL A 11 -3.35 -2.69 -8.72
CA VAL A 11 -4.30 -3.50 -7.92
C VAL A 11 -5.60 -2.75 -7.65
N ILE A 12 -5.50 -1.47 -7.26
CA ILE A 12 -6.68 -0.65 -6.94
C ILE A 12 -7.46 -0.29 -8.21
N GLY A 13 -6.77 0.00 -9.31
CA GLY A 13 -7.40 0.23 -10.61
C GLY A 13 -8.25 -0.97 -11.06
N MET A 14 -7.68 -2.18 -11.01
CA MET A 14 -8.42 -3.41 -11.32
C MET A 14 -9.58 -3.68 -10.36
N ARG A 15 -9.41 -3.35 -9.07
CA ARG A 15 -10.49 -3.48 -8.08
C ARG A 15 -11.64 -2.52 -8.35
N LYS A 16 -11.34 -1.28 -8.76
CA LYS A 16 -12.35 -0.30 -9.20
C LYS A 16 -13.06 -0.74 -10.48
N ALA A 17 -12.38 -1.45 -11.37
CA ALA A 17 -12.97 -2.09 -12.55
C ALA A 17 -13.84 -3.31 -12.22
N GLY A 18 -14.01 -3.68 -10.94
CA GLY A 18 -14.90 -4.77 -10.51
C GLY A 18 -14.28 -6.17 -10.56
N LYS A 19 -12.99 -6.31 -10.88
CA LYS A 19 -12.31 -7.62 -10.90
C LYS A 19 -12.25 -8.26 -9.51
N ARG A 20 -12.32 -9.59 -9.46
CA ARG A 20 -12.18 -10.33 -8.19
C ARG A 20 -10.72 -10.32 -7.72
N VAL A 21 -10.51 -10.38 -6.41
CA VAL A 21 -9.17 -10.33 -5.80
C VAL A 21 -8.28 -11.47 -6.30
N MET A 22 -8.84 -12.66 -6.51
CA MET A 22 -8.11 -13.81 -7.08
C MET A 22 -7.65 -13.57 -8.51
N GLU A 23 -8.45 -12.90 -9.34
CA GLU A 23 -8.10 -12.60 -10.73
C GLU A 23 -6.98 -11.57 -10.78
N ILE A 24 -7.07 -10.52 -9.97
CA ILE A 24 -6.04 -9.49 -9.83
C ILE A 24 -4.71 -10.13 -9.37
N ALA A 25 -4.77 -11.04 -8.41
CA ALA A 25 -3.60 -11.76 -7.92
C ALA A 25 -2.94 -12.60 -9.03
N LYS A 26 -3.72 -13.33 -9.82
CA LYS A 26 -3.20 -14.12 -10.96
C LYS A 26 -2.60 -13.22 -12.04
N GLU A 27 -3.30 -12.15 -12.40
CA GLU A 27 -2.92 -11.23 -13.49
C GLU A 27 -1.62 -10.48 -13.16
N LEU A 28 -1.41 -10.12 -11.89
CA LEU A 28 -0.21 -9.44 -11.42
C LEU A 28 0.86 -10.39 -10.87
N ASN A 29 0.63 -11.71 -10.93
CA ASN A 29 1.47 -12.74 -10.32
C ASN A 29 1.79 -12.45 -8.83
N LEU A 30 0.80 -11.92 -8.10
CA LEU A 30 0.91 -11.57 -6.68
C LEU A 30 0.23 -12.62 -5.80
N ASN A 31 0.72 -12.75 -4.57
CA ASN A 31 0.05 -13.60 -3.59
C ASN A 31 -1.33 -13.02 -3.21
N TYR A 32 -2.32 -13.90 -3.03
CA TYR A 32 -3.70 -13.49 -2.71
C TYR A 32 -3.78 -12.61 -1.45
N GLU A 33 -3.06 -13.02 -0.40
CA GLU A 33 -2.98 -12.27 0.86
C GLU A 33 -2.42 -10.87 0.66
N THR A 34 -1.41 -10.73 -0.20
CA THR A 34 -0.78 -9.45 -0.52
C THR A 34 -1.76 -8.52 -1.23
N THR A 35 -2.45 -9.01 -2.26
CA THR A 35 -3.48 -8.25 -2.98
C THR A 35 -4.63 -7.84 -2.05
N ARG A 36 -5.12 -8.77 -1.22
CA ARG A 36 -6.16 -8.49 -0.21
C ARG A 36 -5.70 -7.45 0.81
N GLY A 37 -4.45 -7.52 1.26
CA GLY A 37 -3.85 -6.57 2.19
C GLY A 37 -3.72 -5.16 1.60
N ILE A 38 -3.34 -5.04 0.33
CA ILE A 38 -3.30 -3.75 -0.39
C ILE A 38 -4.69 -3.12 -0.43
N ILE A 39 -5.70 -3.88 -0.85
CA ILE A 39 -7.09 -3.39 -0.95
C ILE A 39 -7.60 -2.95 0.43
N LYS A 40 -7.42 -3.77 1.47
CA LYS A 40 -7.81 -3.39 2.85
C LYS A 40 -7.10 -2.14 3.35
N ARG A 41 -5.80 -1.98 3.06
CA ARG A 41 -5.05 -0.78 3.46
C ARG A 41 -5.54 0.46 2.73
N TYR A 42 -5.85 0.33 1.44
CA TYR A 42 -6.40 1.42 0.65
C TYR A 42 -7.80 1.82 1.15
N ASP A 43 -8.66 0.86 1.44
CA ASP A 43 -9.99 1.11 2.01
C ASP A 43 -9.91 1.83 3.37
N LYS A 44 -8.99 1.38 4.24
CA LYS A 44 -8.80 1.98 5.57
C LYS A 44 -8.12 3.35 5.55
N ARG A 45 -7.11 3.55 4.70
CA ARG A 45 -6.27 4.78 4.70
C ARG A 45 -6.70 5.80 3.65
N GLY A 46 -7.39 5.38 2.60
CA GLY A 46 -7.65 6.18 1.40
C GLY A 46 -6.41 6.44 0.53
N THR A 47 -5.21 6.05 0.96
CA THR A 47 -3.95 6.36 0.28
C THR A 47 -3.16 5.11 -0.09
N ILE A 48 -2.52 5.15 -1.25
CA ILE A 48 -1.63 4.10 -1.76
C ILE A 48 -0.23 4.20 -1.14
N GLU A 49 0.14 5.40 -0.75
CA GLU A 49 1.49 5.73 -0.31
C GLU A 49 1.83 5.13 1.07
N PRO A 50 3.06 4.64 1.26
CA PRO A 50 3.51 4.24 2.58
C PRO A 50 3.45 5.45 3.52
N ARG A 51 2.97 5.24 4.75
CA ARG A 51 3.00 6.31 5.76
C ARG A 51 4.46 6.63 6.04
N LYS A 52 4.87 7.88 5.85
CA LYS A 52 6.17 8.34 6.34
C LYS A 52 6.13 8.20 7.87
N SER A 53 6.98 7.36 8.44
CA SER A 53 7.09 7.29 9.90
C SER A 53 7.50 8.67 10.39
N PRO A 54 6.74 9.30 11.32
CA PRO A 54 7.29 10.40 12.08
C PRO A 54 8.46 9.78 12.83
N GLY A 55 9.68 10.18 12.50
CA GLY A 55 10.86 9.67 13.19
C GLY A 55 10.74 9.88 14.71
N ARG A 56 11.67 9.30 15.46
CA ARG A 56 11.77 9.63 16.88
C ARG A 56 12.02 11.15 16.98
N PRO A 57 11.21 11.92 17.73
CA PRO A 57 11.47 13.34 17.91
C PRO A 57 12.85 13.48 18.54
N GLN A 58 13.76 14.14 17.83
CA GLN A 58 15.08 14.45 18.35
C GLN A 58 14.89 15.65 19.28
N LYS A 59 15.23 15.50 20.56
CA LYS A 59 15.38 16.65 21.43
C LYS A 59 16.49 17.50 20.81
N LEU A 60 16.11 18.60 20.18
CA LEU A 60 17.06 19.60 19.73
C LEU A 60 17.44 20.37 20.98
N ASP A 61 18.56 20.03 21.61
CA ASP A 61 19.13 20.88 22.65
C ASP A 61 19.71 22.12 21.95
N PRO A 62 19.15 23.33 22.13
CA PRO A 62 19.77 24.54 21.62
C PRO A 62 21.03 24.78 22.46
N ARG A 63 22.20 24.41 21.93
CA ARG A 63 23.47 24.83 22.53
C ARG A 63 23.55 26.35 22.42
N THR A 64 23.38 27.00 23.58
CA THR A 64 23.85 28.37 23.84
C THR A 64 25.37 28.38 23.83
#